data_AF-A0A9D5K753-F1
#
_entry.id   AF-A0A9D5K753-F1
#
_cell.length_a   1.000
_cell.length_b   1.000
_cell.length_c   1.000
_cell.angle_alpha   90.00
_cell.angle_beta   90.00
_cell.angle_gamma   90.00
#
_symmetry.space_group_name_H-M   'P 1'
#
loop_
_entity.id
_entity.type
_entity.pdbx_description
1 polymer ?
#
loop_
_entity_poly.entity_id
_entity_poly.type
_entity_poly.pdbx_seq_one_letter_code
_entity_poly.pdbx_strand_id
1 'polypeptide(L)' 'MPLYEYRCAQCNQEFEELVSAKDKQSPSCPFCSSTRTEKKISLFGGISGGSGESCGNSGFT' A
#
# COMPACT_ATOMS: atom_id res chain seq x y z
N MET A 1 -13.49 8.52 8.57
CA MET A 1 -13.19 8.45 7.13
C MET A 1 -12.04 7.48 6.96
N PRO A 2 -12.21 6.33 6.27
CA PRO A 2 -11.10 5.41 6.04
C PRO A 2 -10.13 6.04 5.04
N LEU A 3 -8.93 6.35 5.51
CA LEU A 3 -7.80 6.68 4.63
C LEU A 3 -7.30 5.37 4.03
N TYR A 4 -7.10 5.36 2.71
CA TYR A 4 -6.53 4.21 2.03
C TYR A 4 -5.17 4.59 1.50
N GLU A 5 -4.20 3.71 1.75
CA GLU A 5 -2.85 3.87 1.27
C GLU A 5 -2.73 3.18 -0.09
N TYR A 6 -1.96 3.77 -1.00
CA TYR A 6 -1.72 3.27 -2.34
C TYR A 6 -0.23 3.26 -2.64
N ARG A 7 0.21 2.27 -3.39
CA ARG A 7 1.59 2.17 -3.88
C ARG A 7 1.60 2.04 -5.39
N CYS A 8 2.41 2.85 -6.07
CA CYS A 8 2.61 2.71 -7.50
C CYS A 8 3.61 1.59 -7.81
N ALA A 9 3.21 0.63 -8.65
CA ALA A 9 4.09 -0.45 -9.11
C ALA A 9 5.12 0.00 -10.15
N GLN A 10 5.01 1.23 -10.68
CA GLN A 10 5.91 1.76 -11.70
C GLN A 10 7.06 2.57 -11.09
N CYS A 11 6.75 3.54 -10.23
CA CYS A 11 7.74 4.40 -9.59
C CYS A 11 8.02 4.03 -8.12
N ASN A 12 7.35 3.00 -7.59
CA ASN A 12 7.45 2.56 -6.20
C ASN A 12 7.09 3.63 -5.15
N GLN A 13 6.43 4.73 -5.55
CA GLN A 13 5.99 5.78 -4.63
C GLN A 13 4.71 5.39 -3.91
N GLU A 14 4.65 5.72 -2.62
CA GLU A 14 3.52 5.48 -1.73
C GLU A 14 2.78 6.81 -1.52
N PHE A 15 1.45 6.76 -1.57
CA PHE A 15 0.60 7.94 -1.41
C PHE A 15 -0.73 7.56 -0.76
N GLU A 16 -1.31 8.49 -0.02
CA GLU A 16 -2.55 8.29 0.70
C GLU A 16 -3.67 9.02 -0.03
N GLU A 17 -4.77 8.33 -0.33
CA GLU A 17 -5.90 8.94 -1.02
C GLU A 17 -7.24 8.60 -0.37
N LEU A 18 -8.09 9.63 -0.31
CA LEU A 18 -9.47 9.54 0.16
C LEU A 18 -10.36 8.99 -0.96
N VAL A 19 -10.26 7.68 -1.23
CA VAL A 19 -11.23 7.04 -2.12
C VAL A 19 -12.53 6.72 -1.39
N SER A 20 -13.65 7.03 -2.05
CA SER A 20 -14.94 6.56 -1.60
C SER A 20 -15.03 5.05 -1.76
N ALA A 21 -15.58 4.33 -0.77
CA ALA A 21 -15.75 2.87 -0.86
C ALA A 21 -16.63 2.40 -2.04
N LYS A 22 -17.40 3.32 -2.64
CA LYS A 22 -18.19 3.09 -3.86
C LYS A 22 -17.38 3.22 -5.15
N ASP A 23 -16.24 3.90 -5.08
CA ASP A 23 -15.36 4.09 -6.22
C ASP A 23 -14.44 2.88 -6.33
N LYS A 24 -14.69 2.06 -7.35
CA LYS A 24 -13.90 0.86 -7.64
C LYS A 24 -12.64 1.17 -8.43
N GLN A 25 -12.44 2.43 -8.82
CA GLN A 25 -11.35 2.79 -9.71
C GLN A 25 -10.10 3.16 -8.90
N SER A 26 -8.98 2.52 -9.23
CA SER A 26 -7.69 2.85 -8.66
C SER A 26 -7.28 4.25 -9.12
N PRO A 27 -6.85 5.15 -8.21
CA PRO A 27 -6.37 6.46 -8.63
C PRO A 27 -5.07 6.36 -9.39
N SER A 28 -4.84 7.30 -10.31
CA SER A 28 -3.57 7.40 -11.02
C SER A 28 -2.49 7.94 -10.08
N CYS A 29 -1.26 7.43 -10.21
CA CYS A 29 -0.15 7.88 -9.37
C CYS A 29 0.12 9.38 -9.59
N PRO A 30 0.17 10.22 -8.54
CA PRO A 30 0.43 11.66 -8.69
C PRO A 30 1.88 11.98 -9.12
N PHE A 31 2.81 11.02 -8.98
CA PHE A 31 4.22 11.23 -9.29
C PHE A 31 4.59 10.90 -10.75
N CYS A 32 3.93 9.90 -11.33
CA CYS A 32 4.27 9.40 -12.67
C CYS A 32 3.06 9.26 -13.61
N SER A 33 1.85 9.58 -13.12
CA SER A 33 0.58 9.44 -13.85
C SER A 33 0.26 8.01 -14.32
N SER A 34 0.94 6.98 -13.80
CA SER A 34 0.61 5.59 -14.08
C SER A 34 -0.69 5.17 -13.40
N THR A 35 -1.50 4.37 -14.11
CA THR A 35 -2.70 3.70 -13.59
C THR A 35 -2.40 2.40 -12.84
N ARG A 36 -1.11 1.98 -12.79
CA ARG A 36 -0.63 0.82 -12.05
C ARG A 36 -0.40 1.17 -10.58
N THR A 37 -1.48 1.34 -9.84
CA THR A 37 -1.47 1.62 -8.40
C THR A 37 -2.19 0.49 -7.66
N GLU A 38 -1.56 0.04 -6.58
CA GLU A 38 -2.03 -1.06 -5.74
C GLU A 38 -2.48 -0.50 -4.40
N LYS A 39 -3.68 -0.88 -3.97
CA LYS A 39 -4.24 -0.43 -2.70
C LYS A 39 -3.55 -1.18 -1.55
N LYS A 40 -2.74 -0.47 -0.77
CA LYS A 40 -2.24 -0.94 0.51
C LYS A 40 -3.34 -0.77 1.56
N ILE A 41 -4.07 -1.86 1.81
CA ILE A 41 -4.90 -1.95 2.99
C ILE A 41 -3.97 -2.37 4.12
N SER A 42 -3.71 -1.44 5.04
CA SER A 42 -2.95 -1.73 6.26
C SER A 42 -3.80 -2.59 7.21
N LEU A 43 -3.95 -3.87 6.86
CA LEU A 43 -4.23 -4.91 7.84
C LEU A 43 -2.87 -5.28 8.40
N PHE A 44 -2.58 -4.84 9.63
CA PHE A 44 -1.43 -5.33 10.39
C PHE A 44 -1.35 -6.85 10.28
N GLY A 45 -0.40 -7.36 9.50
CA GLY A 45 -0.30 -8.78 9.20
C GLY A 45 0.64 -9.08 8.04
N GLY A 46 1.95 -8.88 8.28
CA GLY A 46 3.03 -9.71 7.75
C GLY A 46 3.19 -9.87 6.22
N ILE A 47 4.41 -9.59 5.76
CA ILE A 47 5.03 -10.16 4.55
C ILE A 47 4.33 -9.92 3.20
N SER A 48 4.74 -8.88 2.48
CA SER A 48 5.27 -9.01 1.10
C SER A 48 5.35 -7.64 0.41
N GLY A 49 6.55 -7.29 -0.05
CA GLY A 49 6.73 -6.19 -1.00
C GLY A 49 7.92 -5.29 -0.73
N GLY A 50 9.13 -5.84 -0.68
CA GLY A 50 10.37 -5.06 -0.79
C GLY A 50 11.41 -5.44 0.25
N SER A 51 12.44 -6.16 -0.22
CA SER A 51 13.79 -6.15 0.33
C SER A 51 13.96 -6.41 1.83
N GLY A 52 13.96 -7.69 2.20
CA GLY A 52 15.00 -8.28 3.04
C GLY A 52 15.32 -7.70 4.43
N GLU A 53 14.52 -8.03 5.43
CA GLU A 53 15.03 -8.48 6.72
C GLU A 53 14.00 -9.34 7.45
N SER A 54 14.36 -10.59 7.68
CA SER A 54 13.57 -11.59 8.40
C SER A 54 14.19 -11.74 9.79
N CYS A 55 13.50 -11.29 10.84
CA CYS A 55 13.53 -11.88 12.19
C CYS A 55 12.75 -11.03 13.20
N GLY A 56 11.42 -11.03 13.11
CA GLY A 56 10.59 -10.83 14.29
C GLY A 56 10.37 -12.18 14.96
N ASN A 57 11.14 -12.51 16.01
CA ASN A 57 10.78 -13.58 16.93
C ASN A 57 10.52 -12.97 18.32
N SER A 58 9.25 -12.76 18.62
CA SER A 58 8.74 -12.59 19.98
C SER A 58 8.41 -13.98 20.54
N GLY A 59 9.19 -14.41 21.54
CA GLY A 59 8.98 -15.66 22.26
C GLY A 59 9.02 -15.40 23.78
N PHE A 60 7.88 -15.69 24.40
CA PHE A 60 7.47 -15.56 25.80
C PHE A 60 8.38 -16.35 26.77
N THR A 61 8.75 -15.77 27.92
CA THR A 61 9.22 -16.48 29.13
C THR A 61 8.51 -15.95 30.35
#